data_AF-A0A4U2XYZ9-F1
#
_entry.id   AF-A0A4U2XYZ9-F1
#
_cell.length_a   1.000
_cell.length_b   1.000
_cell.length_c   1.000
_cell.angle_alpha   90.00
_cell.angle_beta   90.00
_cell.angle_gamma   90.00
#
_symmetry.space_group_name_H-M   'P 1'
#
loop_
_entity.id
_entity.type
_entity.pdbx_description
1 polymer ?
#
loop_
_entity_poly.entity_id
_entity_poly.type
_entity_poly.pdbx_seq_one_letter_code
_entity_poly.pdbx_strand_id
1 'polypeptide(L)' 'MTQTELFLMRRQKGIKLNQIAKSIGCSIALLSKYEHNKVAMDASKVNQYKDYILNN' A
#
# COMPACT_ATOMS: atom_id res chain seq x y z
N MET A 1 -11.71 5.25 3.56
CA MET A 1 -10.48 5.08 2.77
C MET A 1 -10.55 3.82 1.92
N THR A 2 -10.83 4.04 0.64
CA THR A 2 -10.80 3.09 -0.46
C THR A 2 -9.36 2.85 -0.93
N GLN A 3 -9.14 1.81 -1.72
CA GLN A 3 -7.82 1.48 -2.28
C GLN A 3 -7.30 2.59 -3.22
N THR A 4 -8.21 3.20 -3.98
CA THR A 4 -7.91 4.31 -4.89
C THR A 4 -7.44 5.54 -4.15
N GLU A 5 -8.09 5.90 -3.03
CA GLU A 5 -7.68 7.04 -2.20
C GLU A 5 -6.25 6.84 -1.65
N LEU A 6 -5.95 5.64 -1.16
CA LEU A 6 -4.61 5.31 -0.68
C LEU A 6 -3.53 5.40 -1.76
N PHE A 7 -3.83 4.91 -2.97
CA PHE A 7 -2.93 5.03 -4.12
C PHE A 7 -2.62 6.49 -4.46
N LEU A 8 -3.66 7.35 -4.48
CA LEU A 8 -3.50 8.78 -4.76
C LEU A 8 -2.66 9.47 -3.68
N MET A 9 -2.96 9.22 -2.40
CA MET A 9 -2.19 9.78 -1.28
C MET A 9 -0.72 9.34 -1.32
N ARG A 10 -0.46 8.05 -1.56
CA ARG A 10 0.89 7.51 -1.70
C ARG A 10 1.65 8.23 -2.82
N ARG A 11 1.01 8.45 -3.97
CA ARG A 11 1.60 9.17 -5.11
C ARG A 11 1.88 10.64 -4.80
N GLN A 12 0.96 11.33 -4.13
CA GLN A 12 1.15 12.74 -3.73
C GLN A 12 2.34 12.89 -2.77
N LYS A 13 2.52 11.94 -1.85
CA LYS A 13 3.65 11.90 -0.91
C LYS A 13 4.95 11.38 -1.53
N GLY A 14 4.95 10.96 -2.80
CA GLY A 14 6.13 10.40 -3.47
C GLY A 14 6.61 9.06 -2.91
N ILE A 15 5.76 8.37 -2.12
CA ILE A 15 6.12 7.09 -1.49
C ILE A 15 6.15 6.00 -2.55
N LYS A 16 7.28 5.29 -2.63
CA LYS A 16 7.48 4.20 -3.57
C LYS A 16 6.98 2.89 -2.96
N LEU A 17 6.38 2.04 -3.79
CA LEU A 17 5.90 0.71 -3.35
C LEU A 17 7.02 -0.16 -2.76
N ASN A 18 8.28 0.02 -3.20
CA ASN A 18 9.41 -0.72 -2.65
C ASN A 18 9.69 -0.39 -1.17
N GLN A 19 9.42 0.85 -0.72
CA GLN A 19 9.60 1.27 0.67
C GLN A 19 8.56 0.58 1.54
N ILE A 20 7.31 0.63 1.10
CA ILE A 20 6.20 0.01 1.81
C ILE A 20 6.36 -1.52 1.85
N ALA A 21 6.71 -2.14 0.72
CA ALA A 21 6.96 -3.56 0.61
C ALA A 21 8.06 -4.04 1.57
N LYS A 22 9.16 -3.28 1.68
CA LYS A 22 10.24 -3.55 2.63
C LYS A 22 9.78 -3.38 4.08
N SER A 23 8.98 -2.36 4.38
CA SER A 23 8.48 -2.10 5.73
C SER A 23 7.49 -3.17 6.22
N ILE A 24 6.61 -3.66 5.34
CA ILE A 24 5.56 -4.64 5.69
C ILE A 24 6.05 -6.08 5.53
N GLY A 25 7.16 -6.29 4.81
CA GLY A 25 7.65 -7.63 4.48
C GLY A 25 6.77 -8.32 3.44
N CYS A 26 6.38 -7.62 2.38
CA CYS A 26 5.59 -8.17 1.28
C CYS A 26 6.22 -7.88 -0.08
N SER A 27 5.71 -8.53 -1.13
CA SER A 27 6.20 -8.28 -2.49
C SER A 27 5.59 -6.99 -3.08
N ILE A 28 6.38 -6.25 -3.84
CA ILE A 28 5.90 -5.05 -4.57
C ILE A 28 4.74 -5.40 -5.49
N ALA A 29 4.80 -6.59 -6.12
CA ALA A 29 3.75 -7.10 -6.98
C ALA A 29 2.42 -7.32 -6.22
N LEU A 30 2.47 -7.76 -4.97
CA LEU A 30 1.27 -7.90 -4.13
C LEU A 30 0.62 -6.53 -3.89
N LEU A 31 1.40 -5.52 -3.51
CA LEU A 31 0.89 -4.17 -3.30
C LEU A 31 0.32 -3.56 -4.59
N SER A 32 1.02 -3.73 -5.72
CA SER A 32 0.54 -3.22 -7.01
C SER A 32 -0.77 -3.88 -7.42
N LYS A 33 -0.90 -5.21 -7.25
CA LYS A 33 -2.16 -5.92 -7.52
C LYS A 33 -3.27 -5.47 -6.56
N TYR A 34 -2.93 -5.23 -5.30
CA TYR A 34 -3.86 -4.70 -4.31
C TYR A 34 -4.39 -3.33 -4.75
N GLU A 35 -3.52 -2.36 -5.09
CA GLU A 35 -3.96 -1.04 -5.56
C GLU A 35 -4.91 -1.08 -6.77
N HIS A 36 -4.76 -2.09 -7.65
CA HIS A 36 -5.62 -2.28 -8.82
C HIS A 36 -6.85 -3.18 -8.56
N ASN A 37 -7.18 -3.47 -7.30
CA ASN A 37 -8.26 -4.38 -6.89
C ASN A 37 -8.14 -5.78 -7.53
N LYS A 38 -6.94 -6.23 -7.90
CA LYS A 38 -6.70 -7.54 -8.53
C LYS A 38 -6.52 -8.67 -7.52
N VAL A 39 -6.26 -8.34 -6.25
CA VAL A 39 -6.06 -9.33 -5.18
C VAL A 39 -6.57 -8.80 -3.86
N ALA A 40 -7.14 -9.69 -3.05
CA ALA A 40 -7.40 -9.41 -1.64
C ALA A 40 -6.10 -9.62 -0.86
N MET A 41 -5.68 -8.60 -0.12
CA MET A 41 -4.53 -8.67 0.77
C MET A 41 -5.00 -8.89 2.21
N ASP A 42 -4.22 -9.62 3.01
CA ASP A 42 -4.54 -9.83 4.43
C ASP A 42 -4.84 -8.52 5.15
N ALA A 43 -5.88 -8.52 5.99
CA ALA A 43 -6.32 -7.33 6.72
C ALA A 43 -5.19 -6.67 7.54
N SER A 44 -4.30 -7.47 8.15
CA SER A 44 -3.13 -6.96 8.87
C SER A 44 -2.19 -6.15 7.98
N LYS A 45 -1.88 -6.66 6.78
CA LYS A 45 -1.01 -5.96 5.82
C LYS A 45 -1.68 -4.72 5.25
N VAL A 46 -3.01 -4.75 5.06
CA VAL A 46 -3.79 -3.58 4.65
C VAL A 46 -3.70 -2.46 5.69
N ASN A 47 -3.78 -2.80 6.97
CA ASN A 47 -3.64 -1.81 8.04
C ASN A 47 -2.22 -1.23 8.06
N GLN A 48 -1.19 -2.07 7.98
CA GLN A 48 0.19 -1.58 7.90
C GLN A 48 0.44 -0.69 6.66
N TYR A 49 -0.17 -1.02 5.52
CA TYR A 49 -0.11 -0.21 4.30
C TYR A 49 -0.74 1.17 4.49
N LYS A 50 -1.92 1.21 5.11
CA LYS A 50 -2.61 2.47 5.47
C LYS A 50 -1.77 3.30 6.42
N ASP A 51 -1.28 2.69 7.50
CA ASP A 51 -0.49 3.37 8.53
C ASP A 51 0.81 3.92 7.97
N TYR A 52 1.46 3.19 7.05
CA TYR A 52 2.68 3.67 6.39
C TYR A 52 2.42 4.96 5.61
N ILE A 53 1.33 5.04 4.86
CA ILE A 53 0.96 6.21 4.03
C ILE A 53 0.48 7.39 4.90
N LEU A 54 -0.13 7.12 6.05
CA LEU A 54 -0.60 8.16 6.96
C LEU A 54 0.57 8.79 7.75
N ASN A 55 1.57 8.00 8.13
CA ASN A 55 2.69 8.43 8.98
C ASN A 55 3.93 8.95 8.23
N ASN A 56 3.98 8.82 6.89
CA ASN A 56 5.01 9.42 6.02
C ASN A 56 4.33 10.36 5.05
#